data_AF-A0A852MJ38-F1
#
_entry.id   AF-A0A852MJ38-F1
#
_cell.length_a   1.000
_cell.length_b   1.000
_cell.length_c   1.000
_cell.angle_alpha   90.00
_cell.angle_beta   90.00
_cell.angle_gamma   90.00
#
_symmetry.space_group_name_H-M   'P 1'
#
loop_
_entity.id
_entity.type
_entity.pdbx_description
1 polymer ?
#
loop_
_entity_poly.entity_id
_entity_poly.type
_entity_poly.pdbx_seq_one_letter_code
_entity_poly.pdbx_strand_id
1 'polypeptide(L)'
;TRLLDILEDYCMWRGYEYCRLDGQTPHEEREEAIDTFNAPNSSKFIFMLSTRAGGLGINLATADVVILYDSDWNPQVDLQAMDRAHRIGQKKPVRVFRLITDNTVEERIVERAEIKLRLDSIVIQQGI
;
A
#
# COMPACT_ATOMS: atom_id res chain seq x y z
N THR A 1 9.24 -7.24 -7.86
CA THR A 1 8.50 -8.32 -7.18
C THR A 1 9.37 -9.21 -6.31
N ARG A 2 10.68 -9.35 -6.54
CA ARG A 2 11.59 -10.12 -5.66
C ARG A 2 11.48 -9.84 -4.15
N LEU A 3 11.19 -8.60 -3.76
CA LEU A 3 10.95 -8.26 -2.35
C LEU A 3 9.68 -8.91 -1.79
N LEU A 4 8.59 -8.94 -2.57
CA LEU A 4 7.35 -9.59 -2.16
C LEU A 4 7.54 -11.10 -2.00
N ASP A 5 8.41 -11.72 -2.81
CA ASP A 5 8.76 -13.13 -2.66
C ASP A 5 9.40 -13.40 -1.28
N ILE A 6 10.27 -12.50 -0.80
CA ILE A 6 10.88 -12.62 0.54
C ILE A 6 9.86 -12.41 1.66
N LEU A 7 8.96 -11.43 1.49
CA LEU A 7 7.88 -11.20 2.47
C LEU A 7 6.88 -12.36 2.50
N GLU A 8 6.67 -13.00 1.37
CA GLU A 8 5.87 -14.22 1.23
C GLU A 8 6.49 -15.39 2.01
N ASP A 9 7.80 -15.64 1.82
CA ASP A 9 8.55 -16.63 2.60
C ASP A 9 8.46 -16.35 4.11
N TYR A 10 8.55 -15.07 4.52
CA TYR A 10 8.38 -14.66 5.91
C TYR A 10 6.97 -14.95 6.44
N CYS A 11 5.93 -14.67 5.66
CA CYS A 11 4.55 -14.96 6.06
C CYS A 11 4.33 -16.48 6.22
N MET A 12 4.85 -17.28 5.28
CA MET A 12 4.82 -18.75 5.38
C MET A 12 5.52 -19.25 6.63
N TRP A 13 6.74 -18.75 6.91
CA TRP A 13 7.51 -19.12 8.09
C TRP A 13 6.80 -18.76 9.40
N ARG A 14 6.10 -17.61 9.44
CA ARG A 14 5.33 -17.17 10.61
C ARG A 14 3.94 -17.78 10.72
N GLY A 15 3.46 -18.49 9.69
CA GLY A 15 2.10 -19.01 9.64
C GLY A 15 1.03 -17.91 9.46
N TYR A 16 1.39 -16.78 8.85
CA TYR A 16 0.42 -15.73 8.53
C TYR A 16 -0.24 -16.03 7.21
N GLU A 17 -1.57 -16.08 7.19
CA GLU A 17 -2.32 -16.16 5.94
C GLU A 17 -2.32 -14.81 5.23
N TYR A 18 -2.07 -14.84 3.91
CA TYR A 18 -1.95 -13.63 3.11
C TYR A 18 -2.64 -13.75 1.75
N CYS A 19 -2.82 -12.60 1.12
CA CYS A 19 -3.11 -12.40 -0.29
C CYS A 19 -1.98 -11.61 -0.93
N ARG A 20 -1.71 -11.84 -2.21
CA ARG A 20 -0.67 -11.13 -2.97
C ARG A 20 -1.23 -10.66 -4.30
N LEU A 21 -0.94 -9.41 -4.65
CA LEU A 21 -1.31 -8.84 -5.94
C LEU A 21 -0.16 -7.98 -6.47
N ASP A 22 0.34 -8.36 -7.64
CA ASP A 22 1.34 -7.61 -8.39
C ASP A 22 0.94 -7.45 -9.86
N GLY A 23 1.82 -6.86 -10.67
CA GLY A 23 1.54 -6.57 -12.07
C GLY A 23 1.38 -7.80 -12.97
N GLN A 24 1.71 -9.00 -12.49
CA GLN A 24 1.58 -10.25 -13.24
C GLN A 24 0.31 -11.02 -12.86
N THR A 25 -0.37 -10.65 -11.76
CA THR A 25 -1.60 -11.29 -11.31
C THR A 25 -2.72 -11.08 -12.34
N PRO A 26 -3.34 -12.16 -12.86
CA PRO A 26 -4.51 -12.09 -13.73
C PRO A 26 -5.68 -11.32 -13.12
N HIS A 27 -6.57 -10.81 -13.97
CA HIS A 27 -7.69 -9.98 -13.52
C HIS A 27 -8.66 -10.74 -12.61
N GLU A 28 -9.00 -11.98 -12.96
CA GLU A 28 -9.94 -12.81 -12.18
C GLU A 28 -9.37 -13.13 -10.78
N GLU A 29 -8.11 -13.55 -10.71
CA GLU A 29 -7.42 -13.82 -9.43
C GLU A 29 -7.31 -12.57 -8.55
N ARG A 30 -7.21 -11.39 -9.17
CA ARG A 30 -7.20 -10.13 -8.44
C ARG A 30 -8.52 -9.89 -7.72
N GLU A 31 -9.65 -10.07 -8.40
CA GLU A 31 -10.97 -9.87 -7.80
C GLU A 31 -11.19 -10.86 -6.65
N GLU A 32 -10.86 -12.13 -6.88
CA GLU A 32 -10.94 -13.17 -5.85
C GLU A 32 -10.09 -12.83 -4.61
N ALA A 33 -8.87 -12.34 -4.79
CA ALA A 33 -8.00 -11.96 -3.68
C ALA A 33 -8.59 -10.79 -2.87
N ILE A 34 -9.15 -9.78 -3.54
CA ILE A 34 -9.79 -8.62 -2.91
C ILE A 34 -11.03 -9.04 -2.13
N ASP A 35 -11.88 -9.86 -2.73
CA ASP A 35 -13.10 -10.35 -2.11
C ASP A 35 -12.80 -11.24 -0.91
N THR A 36 -11.82 -12.13 -1.04
CA THR A 36 -11.37 -13.01 0.05
C THR A 36 -10.84 -12.20 1.23
N PHE A 37 -10.06 -11.15 0.98
CA PHE A 37 -9.53 -10.29 2.04
C PHE A 37 -10.63 -9.46 2.72
N ASN A 38 -11.58 -8.92 1.95
CA ASN A 38 -12.69 -8.13 2.48
C ASN A 38 -13.84 -8.97 3.06
N ALA A 39 -13.82 -10.30 2.88
CA ALA A 39 -14.85 -11.19 3.39
C ALA A 39 -15.01 -11.05 4.92
N PRO A 40 -16.24 -11.14 5.43
CA PRO A 40 -16.47 -11.13 6.87
C PRO A 40 -15.74 -12.31 7.52
N ASN A 41 -14.97 -12.04 8.57
CA ASN A 41 -14.14 -13.02 9.26
C ASN A 41 -13.08 -13.69 8.37
N SER A 42 -12.58 -13.00 7.35
CA SER A 42 -11.43 -13.46 6.59
C SER A 42 -10.26 -13.80 7.52
N SER A 43 -9.64 -14.96 7.30
CA SER A 43 -8.41 -15.38 7.99
C SER A 43 -7.18 -14.66 7.44
N LYS A 44 -7.29 -13.98 6.30
CA LYS A 44 -6.20 -13.27 5.64
C LYS A 44 -5.74 -12.09 6.49
N PHE A 45 -4.57 -12.21 7.06
CA PHE A 45 -3.97 -11.19 7.92
C PHE A 45 -3.24 -10.11 7.12
N ILE A 46 -2.57 -10.49 6.03
CA ILE A 46 -1.73 -9.59 5.22
C ILE A 46 -2.24 -9.54 3.78
N PHE A 47 -2.33 -8.34 3.21
CA PHE A 47 -2.49 -8.15 1.77
C PHE A 47 -1.24 -7.49 1.21
N MET A 48 -0.44 -8.24 0.46
CA MET A 48 0.78 -7.73 -0.18
C MET A 48 0.46 -7.10 -1.53
N LEU A 49 0.87 -5.84 -1.69
CA LEU A 49 0.74 -5.08 -2.92
C LEU A 49 2.10 -4.63 -3.41
N SER A 50 2.31 -4.71 -4.72
CA SER A 50 3.36 -3.89 -5.35
C SER A 50 2.84 -2.46 -5.51
N THR A 51 3.70 -1.46 -5.29
CA THR A 51 3.34 -0.03 -5.33
C THR A 51 2.74 0.39 -6.68
N ARG A 52 3.25 -0.19 -7.78
CA ARG A 52 2.68 0.02 -9.13
C ARG A 52 1.33 -0.66 -9.35
N ALA A 53 1.05 -1.73 -8.62
CA ALA A 53 -0.27 -2.34 -8.63
C ALA A 53 -1.30 -1.55 -7.78
N GLY A 54 -0.84 -0.65 -6.90
CA GLY A 54 -1.71 0.26 -6.14
C GLY A 54 -2.53 1.23 -7.01
N GLY A 55 -2.03 1.59 -8.20
CA GLY A 55 -2.72 2.47 -9.15
C GLY A 55 -3.92 1.82 -9.88
N LEU A 56 -4.22 0.55 -9.61
CA LEU A 56 -5.23 -0.24 -10.34
C LEU A 56 -6.67 -0.05 -9.86
N GLY A 57 -6.95 0.84 -8.91
CA GLY A 57 -8.33 1.13 -8.52
C GLY A 57 -8.93 0.22 -7.44
N ILE A 58 -8.15 -0.66 -6.82
CA ILE A 58 -8.62 -1.68 -5.85
C ILE A 58 -9.22 -1.07 -4.56
N ASN A 59 -10.01 -1.84 -3.81
CA ASN A 59 -10.65 -1.42 -2.56
C ASN A 59 -10.35 -2.43 -1.44
N LEU A 60 -9.64 -1.99 -0.39
CA LEU A 60 -9.27 -2.81 0.77
C LEU A 60 -9.83 -2.20 2.06
N ALA A 61 -11.12 -1.84 2.04
CA ALA A 61 -11.79 -1.12 3.13
C ALA A 61 -11.87 -1.86 4.47
N THR A 62 -11.47 -3.14 4.53
CA THR A 62 -11.38 -3.90 5.79
C THR A 62 -10.02 -3.78 6.49
N ALA A 63 -8.97 -3.31 5.79
CA ALA A 63 -7.65 -3.08 6.36
C ALA A 63 -7.61 -1.78 7.17
N ASP A 64 -7.09 -1.84 8.40
CA ASP A 64 -6.94 -0.68 9.29
C ASP A 64 -5.47 -0.24 9.47
N VAL A 65 -4.52 -1.02 8.97
CA VAL A 65 -3.09 -0.70 9.03
C VAL A 65 -2.48 -0.83 7.63
N VAL A 66 -1.74 0.20 7.21
CA VAL A 66 -0.98 0.23 5.96
C VAL A 66 0.49 0.39 6.31
N ILE A 67 1.34 -0.47 5.74
CA ILE A 67 2.80 -0.38 5.88
C ILE A 67 3.38 -0.09 4.51
N LEU A 68 4.01 1.08 4.36
CA LEU A 68 4.85 1.40 3.21
C LEU A 68 6.24 0.85 3.51
N TYR A 69 6.56 -0.29 2.89
CA TYR A 69 7.84 -0.96 3.11
C TYR A 69 8.97 -0.24 2.36
N ASP A 70 8.72 0.14 1.10
CA ASP A 70 9.58 0.98 0.28
C ASP A 70 8.84 2.28 -0.09
N SER A 71 9.62 3.33 -0.33
CA SER A 71 9.11 4.66 -0.67
C SER A 71 9.31 4.95 -2.15
N ASP A 72 8.25 5.40 -2.85
CA ASP A 72 8.38 5.83 -4.24
C ASP A 72 8.92 7.27 -4.34
N TRP A 73 9.60 7.58 -5.44
CA TRP A 73 10.05 8.94 -5.75
C TRP A 73 8.89 9.88 -6.07
N ASN A 74 7.76 9.32 -6.49
CA ASN A 74 6.51 10.03 -6.71
C ASN A 74 5.55 9.78 -5.52
N PRO A 75 5.38 10.76 -4.62
CA PRO A 75 4.59 10.60 -3.40
C PRO A 75 3.12 10.27 -3.66
N GLN A 76 2.60 10.59 -4.84
CA GLN A 76 1.20 10.37 -5.21
C GLN A 76 0.93 8.88 -5.36
N VAL A 77 1.95 8.07 -5.67
CA VAL A 77 1.82 6.61 -5.71
C VAL A 77 1.59 6.07 -4.29
N ASP A 78 2.35 6.56 -3.31
CA ASP A 78 2.19 6.18 -1.91
C ASP A 78 0.85 6.64 -1.34
N LEU A 79 0.42 7.87 -1.63
CA LEU A 79 -0.89 8.39 -1.24
C LEU A 79 -2.02 7.53 -1.82
N GLN A 80 -1.93 7.17 -3.11
CA GLN A 80 -2.93 6.28 -3.72
C GLN A 80 -2.96 4.90 -3.07
N ALA A 81 -1.81 4.36 -2.66
CA ALA A 81 -1.71 3.09 -1.94
C ALA A 81 -2.40 3.17 -0.57
N MET A 82 -2.20 4.26 0.18
CA MET A 82 -2.89 4.52 1.45
C MET A 82 -4.42 4.62 1.29
N ASP A 83 -4.88 5.31 0.25
CA ASP A 83 -6.30 5.49 -0.07
C ASP A 83 -7.02 4.18 -0.41
N ARG A 84 -6.29 3.08 -0.65
CA ARG A 84 -6.91 1.75 -0.83
C ARG A 84 -7.60 1.27 0.44
N ALA A 85 -7.03 1.58 1.61
CA ALA A 85 -7.56 1.24 2.93
C ALA A 85 -8.40 2.38 3.52
N HIS A 86 -8.01 3.63 3.27
CA HIS A 86 -8.77 4.82 3.67
C HIS A 86 -9.86 5.14 2.63
N ARG A 87 -10.88 4.29 2.56
CA ARG A 87 -11.94 4.36 1.56
C ARG A 87 -13.35 4.26 2.17
N ILE A 88 -14.35 4.69 1.41
CA ILE A 88 -15.77 4.54 1.78
C ILE A 88 -16.05 3.06 2.08
N GLY A 89 -16.59 2.78 3.27
CA GLY A 89 -16.83 1.43 3.78
C GLY A 89 -15.92 1.05 4.95
N GLN A 90 -14.83 1.79 5.17
CA GLN A 90 -13.97 1.64 6.34
C GLN A 90 -14.72 1.97 7.64
N LYS A 91 -14.54 1.14 8.67
CA LYS A 91 -15.19 1.29 9.98
C LYS A 91 -14.20 1.54 11.12
N LYS A 92 -12.90 1.38 10.88
CA LYS A 92 -11.82 1.51 11.84
C LYS A 92 -10.88 2.67 11.46
N PRO A 93 -10.21 3.30 12.42
CA PRO A 93 -9.18 4.29 12.11
C PRO A 93 -8.02 3.63 11.35
N VAL A 94 -7.65 4.22 10.21
CA VAL A 94 -6.52 3.73 9.39
C VAL A 94 -5.23 4.33 9.92
N ARG A 95 -4.23 3.49 10.18
CA ARG A 95 -2.87 3.90 10.58
C ARG A 95 -1.90 3.56 9.48
N VAL A 96 -1.08 4.54 9.10
CA VAL A 96 -0.05 4.37 8.06
C VAL A 96 1.31 4.43 8.72
N PHE A 97 2.14 3.40 8.48
CA PHE A 97 3.53 3.36 8.90
C PHE A 97 4.43 3.30 7.68
N ARG A 98 5.40 4.19 7.60
CA ARG A 98 6.44 4.15 6.57
C ARG A 98 7.73 3.67 7.21
N LEU A 99 8.31 2.61 6.66
CA LEU A 99 9.61 2.12 7.08
C LEU A 99 10.68 2.91 6.31
N ILE A 100 11.66 3.43 7.03
CA ILE A 100 12.79 4.18 6.48
C ILE A 100 14.04 3.70 7.20
N THR A 101 15.04 3.31 6.44
CA THR A 101 16.33 2.89 6.96
C THR A 101 17.21 4.13 7.20
N ASP A 102 17.63 4.30 8.45
CA ASP A 102 18.45 5.43 8.91
C ASP A 102 19.83 5.46 8.22
N ASN A 103 20.32 6.66 7.92
CA ASN A 103 21.58 6.94 7.22
C ASN A 103 21.68 6.29 5.83
N THR A 104 20.59 6.23 5.09
CA THR A 104 20.56 5.64 3.74
C THR A 104 19.97 6.57 2.69
N VAL A 105 19.98 6.10 1.44
CA VAL A 105 19.34 6.81 0.33
C VAL A 105 17.82 6.97 0.53
N GLU A 106 17.18 6.14 1.36
CA GLU A 106 15.73 6.18 1.61
C GLU A 106 15.29 7.50 2.22
N GLU A 107 16.07 8.07 3.14
CA GLU A 107 15.79 9.37 3.75
C GLU A 107 15.71 10.48 2.69
N ARG A 108 16.68 10.50 1.77
CA ARG A 108 16.70 11.48 0.66
C ARG A 108 15.54 11.32 -0.30
N ILE A 109 15.04 10.09 -0.48
CA ILE A 109 13.86 9.82 -1.32
C ILE A 109 12.63 10.43 -0.67
N VAL A 110 12.44 10.18 0.63
CA VAL A 110 11.31 10.71 1.41
C VAL A 110 11.34 12.23 1.48
N GLU A 111 12.49 12.84 1.79
CA GLU A 111 12.63 14.31 1.80
C GLU A 111 12.24 14.94 0.45
N ARG A 112 12.71 14.36 -0.66
CA ARG A 112 12.38 14.85 -2.00
C ARG A 112 10.90 14.66 -2.35
N ALA A 113 10.29 13.57 -1.90
CA ALA A 113 8.86 13.34 -2.06
C ALA A 113 8.06 14.37 -1.27
N GLU A 114 8.42 14.67 -0.03
CA GLU A 114 7.75 15.70 0.79
C GLU A 114 7.82 17.10 0.15
N ILE A 115 8.98 17.46 -0.43
CA ILE A 115 9.11 18.73 -1.18
C ILE A 115 8.13 18.78 -2.35
N LYS A 116 7.98 17.68 -3.10
CA LYS A 116 7.03 17.61 -4.23
C LYS A 116 5.59 17.77 -3.74
N LEU A 117 5.20 17.12 -2.65
CA LEU A 117 3.86 17.27 -2.06
C LEU A 117 3.59 18.70 -1.62
N ARG A 118 4.58 19.35 -0.99
CA ARG A 118 4.45 20.73 -0.56
C ARG A 118 4.24 21.68 -1.74
N LEU A 119 5.00 21.52 -2.82
CA LEU A 119 4.83 22.31 -4.03
C LEU A 119 3.44 22.10 -4.64
N ASP A 120 2.96 20.86 -4.71
CA ASP A 120 1.62 20.54 -5.21
C ASP A 120 0.52 21.20 -4.36
N SER A 121 0.65 21.16 -3.03
CA SER A 121 -0.32 21.77 -2.11
C SER A 121 -0.45 23.29 -2.28
N ILE A 122 0.65 23.98 -2.60
CA ILE A 122 0.66 25.43 -2.86
C ILE A 122 -0.07 25.76 -4.16
N VAL A 123 0.17 24.97 -5.22
CA VAL A 123 -0.48 25.18 -6.51
C VAL A 123 -2.00 24.93 -6.41
N ILE A 124 -2.41 23.86 -5.72
CA ILE A 124 -3.83 23.54 -5.51
C ILE A 124 -4.53 24.67 -4.74
N GLN A 125 -3.89 25.25 -3.72
CA GLN A 125 -4.45 26.36 -2.95
C GLN A 125 -4.55 27.67 -3.74
N GLN A 126 -3.72 27.88 -4.76
CA GLN A 126 -3.78 29.06 -5.65
C GLN A 126 -4.77 28.89 -6.81
N GLY A 127 -5.25 27.67 -7.05
CA GLY A 127 -6.22 27.35 -8.10
C GLY A 127 -7.69 27.54 -7.72
N ILE A 128 -7.97 28.19 -6.58
CA ILE A 128 -9.30 28.59 -6.09
C ILE A 128 -9.36 30.11 -6.01
#